data_AF-A0A177NL73-F1
#
_entry.id   AF-A0A177NL73-F1
#
_cell.length_a   1.000
_cell.length_b   1.000
_cell.length_c   1.000
_cell.angle_alpha   90.00
_cell.angle_beta   90.00
_cell.angle_gamma   90.00
#
_symmetry.space_group_name_H-M   'P 1'
#
loop_
_entity.id
_entity.type
_entity.pdbx_description
1 polymer ?
#
loop_
_entity_poly.entity_id
_entity_poly.type
_entity_poly.pdbx_seq_one_letter_code
_entity_poly.pdbx_strand_id
1 'polypeptide(L)'
;MEYLKCPWCGCSHNRYENKCANCGGVLEHKPDIYKAIIKNHRTGVEDLTSVVKRIARYLAILGLIMATTLCYFIYRQITEPKSLKIISSAVSEQNPPQSKPMSIATGSAYLTPVQINKKPQKLPAPNPCKLHLAINSKSNVYLVTSYSGLHSSKYQFGASGHEVKESEVIINKPGENIILVLMAYDPVLWKIKKTFSTLVNGVVLAGYHEQMLYGLPKLTPVLQAVYETKTECSYFYDNLEPGGQKQYIEQRIQDITGTLPSEIINSPQNGKFYVGDIDSNSKLLEYPDKDIDLFIKNKAEERGVTLDEVAPNEEGIRQLLREGKIRPAGTNDIENWAKVAVQHNNSPRHRMILGRTYVILSDIQFPRGMYGAHSRSFILNNNVSLPTGNIAHNTVYLLENGICEGVVCNF
;
A
#
# COMPACT_ATOMS: atom_id res chain seq x y z
N MET A 1 -1.85 -42.34 28.29
CA MET A 1 -1.69 -40.88 28.51
C MET A 1 -0.35 -40.50 27.92
N GLU A 2 -0.31 -39.61 26.93
CA GLU A 2 0.96 -39.13 26.37
C GLU A 2 1.60 -38.16 27.36
N TYR A 3 2.78 -38.51 27.88
CA TYR A 3 3.59 -37.63 28.69
C TYR A 3 4.46 -36.76 27.79
N LEU A 4 4.45 -35.45 28.03
CA LEU A 4 5.30 -34.50 27.33
C LEU A 4 6.49 -34.12 28.21
N LYS A 5 7.58 -33.71 27.56
CA LYS A 5 8.79 -33.23 28.22
C LYS A 5 8.71 -31.71 28.35
N CYS A 6 8.90 -31.20 29.56
CA CYS A 6 8.99 -29.77 29.80
C CYS A 6 10.23 -29.21 29.09
N PRO A 7 10.11 -28.17 28.26
CA PRO A 7 11.25 -27.61 27.53
C PRO A 7 12.27 -26.93 28.46
N TRP A 8 11.85 -26.57 29.67
CA TRP A 8 12.69 -25.88 30.65
C TRP A 8 13.48 -26.85 31.56
N CYS A 9 12.90 -27.99 31.99
CA CYS A 9 13.57 -28.94 32.88
C CYS A 9 13.70 -30.39 32.41
N GLY A 10 13.14 -30.78 31.25
CA GLY A 10 13.19 -32.18 30.76
C GLY A 10 12.41 -33.21 31.61
N CYS A 11 11.78 -32.74 32.67
CA CYS A 11 10.82 -33.43 33.53
C CYS A 11 9.55 -33.79 32.72
N SER A 12 8.99 -34.98 32.95
CA SER A 12 7.76 -35.43 32.28
C SER A 12 6.52 -34.87 32.99
N HIS A 13 5.51 -34.45 32.24
CA HIS A 13 4.27 -33.91 32.81
C HIS A 13 3.05 -34.26 31.96
N ASN A 14 1.86 -34.02 32.53
CA ASN A 14 0.60 -34.26 31.85
C ASN A 14 0.32 -33.14 30.82
N ARG A 15 -0.22 -33.50 29.64
CA ARG A 15 -0.61 -32.56 28.57
C ARG A 15 -1.69 -31.56 28.99
N TYR A 16 -2.39 -31.78 30.10
CA TYR A 16 -3.41 -30.85 30.63
C TYR A 16 -2.87 -29.83 31.64
N GLU A 17 -1.59 -29.93 32.03
CA GLU A 17 -0.97 -28.96 32.93
C GLU A 17 -0.43 -27.77 32.15
N ASN A 18 -0.74 -26.55 32.60
CA ASN A 18 -0.26 -25.30 32.00
C ASN A 18 0.99 -24.74 32.69
N LYS A 19 1.44 -25.37 33.77
CA LYS A 19 2.69 -25.07 34.48
C LYS A 19 3.37 -26.35 34.92
N CYS A 20 4.68 -26.40 34.78
CA CYS A 20 5.46 -27.54 35.23
C CYS A 20 5.52 -27.58 36.77
N ALA A 21 5.09 -28.68 37.38
CA ALA A 21 5.11 -28.85 38.83
C ALA A 21 6.51 -28.77 39.45
N ASN A 22 7.56 -29.06 38.67
CA ASN A 22 8.93 -29.06 39.16
C ASN A 22 9.62 -27.68 39.06
N CYS A 23 9.51 -27.00 37.91
CA CYS A 23 10.22 -25.72 37.68
C CYS A 23 9.31 -24.48 37.64
N GLY A 24 7.98 -24.65 37.67
CA GLY A 24 7.02 -23.55 37.54
C GLY A 24 6.92 -22.93 36.14
N GLY A 25 7.73 -23.38 35.17
CA GLY A 25 7.72 -22.88 33.80
C GLY A 25 6.38 -23.09 33.10
N VAL A 26 5.94 -22.11 32.33
CA VAL A 26 4.69 -22.17 31.54
C VAL A 26 4.88 -23.16 30.40
N LEU A 27 3.89 -24.04 30.24
CA LEU A 27 3.90 -25.12 29.26
C LEU A 27 2.93 -24.77 28.13
N GLU A 28 3.45 -24.41 26.96
CA GLU A 28 2.63 -24.25 25.76
C GLU A 28 2.47 -25.61 25.09
N HIS A 29 1.22 -26.07 25.01
CA HIS A 29 0.88 -27.32 24.35
C HIS A 29 0.01 -27.05 23.12
N LYS A 30 0.20 -27.86 22.07
CA LYS A 30 -0.66 -27.87 20.87
C LYS A 30 -2.19 -28.05 21.10
N PRO A 31 -2.75 -28.51 22.24
CA PRO A 31 -4.21 -28.57 22.46
C PRO A 31 -4.94 -27.23 22.40
N ASP A 32 -4.25 -26.09 22.58
CA ASP A 32 -4.88 -24.78 22.42
C ASP A 32 -5.26 -24.49 20.96
N ILE A 33 -4.55 -25.11 20.01
CA ILE A 33 -4.92 -25.10 18.58
C ILE A 33 -6.24 -25.85 18.36
N TYR A 34 -6.43 -27.02 19.00
CA TYR A 34 -7.68 -27.77 18.85
C TYR A 34 -8.88 -27.06 19.49
N LYS A 35 -8.71 -26.42 20.65
CA LYS A 35 -9.75 -25.58 21.24
C LYS A 35 -10.05 -24.34 20.36
N ALA A 36 -9.03 -23.73 19.77
CA ALA A 36 -9.21 -22.62 18.83
C ALA A 36 -9.91 -23.07 17.53
N ILE A 37 -9.59 -24.24 16.99
CA ILE A 37 -10.24 -24.81 15.80
C ILE A 37 -11.72 -25.13 16.09
N ILE A 38 -12.03 -25.77 17.21
CA ILE A 38 -13.42 -26.08 17.59
C ILE A 38 -14.22 -24.79 17.83
N LYS A 39 -13.62 -23.78 18.47
CA LYS A 39 -14.25 -22.47 18.66
C LYS A 39 -14.52 -21.77 17.32
N ASN A 40 -13.54 -21.76 16.40
CA ASN A 40 -13.68 -21.17 15.07
C ASN A 40 -14.69 -21.92 14.18
N HIS A 41 -14.79 -23.25 14.32
CA HIS A 41 -15.76 -24.03 13.58
C HIS A 41 -17.19 -23.79 14.08
N ARG A 42 -17.37 -23.53 15.39
CA ARG A 42 -18.69 -23.19 15.97
C ARG A 42 -19.15 -21.80 15.53
N THR A 43 -18.26 -20.80 15.55
CA THR A 43 -18.57 -19.45 15.05
C THR A 43 -18.86 -19.45 13.55
N GLY A 44 -18.11 -20.21 12.75
CA GLY A 44 -18.35 -20.33 11.31
C GLY A 44 -19.72 -20.91 10.95
N VAL A 45 -20.23 -21.85 11.75
CA VAL A 45 -21.59 -22.41 11.56
C VAL A 45 -22.66 -21.41 11.97
N GLU A 46 -22.47 -20.67 13.05
CA GLU A 46 -23.41 -19.61 13.48
C GLU A 46 -23.50 -18.48 12.45
N ASP A 47 -22.36 -18.07 11.87
CA ASP A 47 -22.29 -17.08 10.80
C ASP A 47 -22.98 -17.56 9.51
N LEU A 48 -22.76 -18.81 9.12
CA LEU A 48 -23.43 -19.38 7.93
C LEU A 48 -24.96 -19.41 8.12
N THR A 49 -25.43 -19.74 9.33
CA THR A 49 -26.86 -19.76 9.66
C THR A 49 -27.47 -18.36 9.62
N SER A 50 -26.72 -17.35 10.06
CA SER A 50 -27.08 -15.93 9.97
C SER A 50 -27.21 -15.45 8.52
N VAL A 51 -26.26 -15.82 7.66
CA VAL A 51 -26.27 -15.47 6.22
C VAL A 51 -27.46 -16.10 5.52
N VAL A 52 -27.75 -17.38 5.75
CA VAL A 52 -28.90 -18.08 5.15
C VAL A 52 -30.22 -17.42 5.57
N LYS A 53 -30.37 -17.04 6.86
CA LYS A 53 -31.56 -16.31 7.33
C LYS A 53 -31.72 -14.94 6.67
N ARG A 54 -30.61 -14.23 6.40
CA ARG A 54 -30.65 -12.93 5.69
C ARG A 54 -31.06 -13.11 4.23
N ILE A 55 -30.50 -14.10 3.53
CA ILE A 55 -30.87 -14.41 2.14
C ILE A 55 -32.37 -14.75 2.06
N ALA A 56 -32.88 -15.58 2.97
CA ALA A 56 -34.30 -15.91 3.02
C ALA A 56 -35.20 -14.67 3.21
N ARG A 57 -34.82 -13.72 4.08
CA ARG A 57 -35.55 -12.46 4.26
C ARG A 57 -35.52 -11.57 3.01
N TYR A 58 -34.38 -11.47 2.34
CA TYR A 58 -34.26 -10.70 1.10
C TYR A 58 -35.14 -11.29 -0.01
N LEU A 59 -35.15 -12.61 -0.17
CA LEU A 59 -36.01 -13.28 -1.16
C LEU A 59 -37.50 -13.07 -0.85
N ALA A 60 -37.89 -13.09 0.43
CA ALA A 60 -39.27 -12.80 0.83
C ALA A 60 -39.68 -11.36 0.49
N ILE A 61 -38.81 -10.37 0.72
CA ILE A 61 -39.07 -8.96 0.38
C ILE A 61 -39.18 -8.78 -1.14
N LEU A 62 -38.27 -9.38 -1.92
CA LEU A 62 -38.32 -9.36 -3.38
C LEU A 62 -39.62 -9.97 -3.92
N GLY A 63 -40.05 -11.11 -3.35
CA GLY A 63 -41.33 -11.72 -3.69
C GLY A 63 -42.52 -10.78 -3.43
N LEU A 64 -42.50 -10.06 -2.31
CA LEU A 64 -43.55 -9.11 -1.96
C LEU A 64 -43.59 -7.90 -2.92
N ILE A 65 -42.43 -7.38 -3.33
CA ILE A 65 -42.33 -6.30 -4.32
C ILE A 65 -42.82 -6.76 -5.70
N MET A 66 -42.47 -7.97 -6.12
CA MET A 66 -42.96 -8.52 -7.40
C MET A 66 -44.48 -8.73 -7.37
N ALA A 67 -45.03 -9.19 -6.26
CA ALA A 67 -46.49 -9.36 -6.11
C ALA A 67 -47.22 -8.01 -6.16
N THR A 68 -46.73 -6.98 -5.47
CA THR A 68 -47.37 -5.65 -5.46
C THR A 68 -47.28 -4.96 -6.81
N THR A 69 -46.14 -5.04 -7.50
CA THR A 69 -45.97 -4.50 -8.85
C THR A 69 -46.86 -5.22 -9.87
N LEU A 70 -46.99 -6.54 -9.77
CA LEU A 70 -47.91 -7.31 -10.61
C LEU A 70 -49.37 -6.92 -10.35
N CYS A 71 -49.79 -6.81 -9.09
CA CYS A 71 -51.13 -6.35 -8.73
C CYS A 71 -51.40 -4.93 -9.26
N TYR A 72 -50.44 -4.02 -9.15
CA TYR A 72 -50.56 -2.65 -9.68
C TYR A 72 -50.69 -2.64 -11.21
N PHE A 73 -49.91 -3.47 -11.91
CA PHE A 73 -49.99 -3.59 -13.37
C PHE A 73 -51.35 -4.12 -13.83
N ILE A 74 -51.88 -5.16 -13.16
CA ILE A 74 -53.21 -5.71 -13.44
C ILE A 74 -54.29 -4.67 -13.16
N TYR A 75 -54.23 -3.99 -12.00
CA TYR A 75 -55.16 -2.93 -11.66
C TYR A 75 -55.19 -1.84 -12.73
N ARG A 76 -54.02 -1.38 -13.18
CA ARG A 76 -53.90 -0.35 -14.22
C ARG A 76 -54.52 -0.79 -15.55
N GLN A 77 -54.32 -2.04 -15.97
CA GLN A 77 -54.95 -2.57 -17.19
C GLN A 77 -56.48 -2.62 -17.10
N ILE A 78 -57.04 -2.85 -15.91
CA ILE A 78 -58.50 -2.90 -15.71
C ILE A 78 -59.09 -1.48 -15.66
N THR A 79 -58.37 -0.52 -15.08
CA THR A 79 -58.92 0.82 -14.80
C THR A 79 -58.66 1.88 -15.87
N GLU A 80 -57.76 1.67 -16.83
CA GLU A 80 -57.59 2.62 -17.94
C GLU A 80 -58.68 2.40 -19.02
N PRO A 81 -59.65 3.33 -19.17
CA PRO A 81 -60.62 3.24 -20.26
C PRO A 81 -59.89 3.46 -21.58
N LYS A 82 -60.05 2.52 -22.52
CA LYS A 82 -59.59 2.67 -23.91
C LYS A 82 -60.15 3.98 -24.45
N SER A 83 -59.27 4.97 -24.65
CA SER A 83 -59.65 6.23 -25.27
C SER A 83 -60.17 5.96 -26.68
N LEU A 84 -61.44 6.30 -26.90
CA LEU A 84 -62.09 6.32 -28.20
C LEU A 84 -61.34 7.29 -29.11
N LYS A 85 -60.72 6.77 -30.17
CA LYS A 85 -60.23 7.56 -31.30
C LYS A 85 -61.44 8.21 -31.99
N ILE A 86 -61.62 9.49 -31.75
CA ILE A 86 -62.52 10.35 -32.53
C ILE A 86 -61.83 10.60 -33.88
N ILE A 87 -62.48 10.14 -34.95
CA ILE A 87 -62.09 10.42 -36.33
C ILE A 87 -62.69 11.79 -36.66
N SER A 88 -61.84 12.82 -36.83
CA SER A 88 -62.27 14.11 -37.39
C SER A 88 -62.07 14.13 -38.90
N SER A 89 -63.13 14.58 -39.55
CA SER A 89 -63.41 14.73 -40.97
C SER A 89 -62.49 15.68 -41.75
N ALA A 90 -62.44 15.42 -43.06
CA ALA A 90 -61.80 16.16 -44.14
C ALA A 90 -62.42 17.53 -44.43
N VAL A 91 -61.60 18.42 -45.03
CA VAL A 91 -61.83 19.60 -45.92
C VAL A 91 -60.44 20.30 -45.98
N SER A 92 -59.82 20.76 -47.08
CA SER A 92 -60.23 21.29 -48.38
C SER A 92 -59.10 21.14 -49.41
N GLU A 93 -59.48 21.03 -50.68
CA GLU A 93 -58.68 21.32 -51.89
C GLU A 93 -58.16 22.77 -51.91
N GLN A 94 -56.98 22.99 -52.51
CA GLN A 94 -56.80 23.86 -53.69
C GLN A 94 -55.38 23.71 -54.30
N ASN A 95 -55.34 23.82 -55.63
CA ASN A 95 -54.31 23.37 -56.58
C ASN A 95 -53.25 24.48 -56.91
N PRO A 96 -52.23 24.19 -57.77
CA PRO A 96 -50.88 24.78 -57.74
C PRO A 96 -50.68 25.99 -58.69
N PRO A 97 -49.43 26.47 -58.88
CA PRO A 97 -48.79 26.12 -60.14
C PRO A 97 -47.26 25.85 -60.10
N GLN A 98 -46.86 25.13 -61.14
CA GLN A 98 -45.51 24.82 -61.61
C GLN A 98 -44.63 26.06 -61.87
N SER A 99 -43.31 25.90 -61.76
CA SER A 99 -42.38 26.55 -62.70
C SER A 99 -41.10 25.73 -62.91
N LYS A 100 -40.61 25.87 -64.14
CA LYS A 100 -39.61 25.09 -64.90
C LYS A 100 -38.15 25.50 -64.57
N PRO A 101 -37.15 24.75 -65.10
CA PRO A 101 -35.73 24.94 -64.81
C PRO A 101 -35.08 26.03 -65.70
N MET A 102 -34.08 26.75 -65.17
CA MET A 102 -33.12 27.57 -65.93
C MET A 102 -31.84 27.68 -65.09
N SER A 103 -30.73 27.10 -65.53
CA SER A 103 -29.76 27.62 -66.52
C SER A 103 -28.77 28.63 -65.94
N ILE A 104 -27.52 28.27 -66.16
CA ILE A 104 -26.26 28.94 -65.82
C ILE A 104 -26.15 30.28 -66.55
N ALA A 105 -25.73 31.33 -65.84
CA ALA A 105 -24.93 32.44 -66.39
C ALA A 105 -24.29 33.27 -65.26
N THR A 106 -22.96 33.16 -65.16
CA THR A 106 -21.96 34.22 -64.94
C THR A 106 -22.37 35.55 -64.28
N GLY A 107 -21.74 35.85 -63.13
CA GLY A 107 -21.71 37.19 -62.54
C GLY A 107 -20.69 37.27 -61.41
N SER A 108 -19.50 37.77 -61.75
CA SER A 108 -18.33 37.93 -60.89
C SER A 108 -18.56 38.88 -59.70
N ALA A 109 -18.32 38.41 -58.48
CA ALA A 109 -17.97 39.24 -57.34
C ALA A 109 -16.73 38.64 -56.66
N TYR A 110 -15.68 39.46 -56.58
CA TYR A 110 -14.34 39.13 -56.12
C TYR A 110 -14.32 38.46 -54.73
N LEU A 111 -13.91 37.20 -54.68
CA LEU A 111 -13.42 36.57 -53.46
C LEU A 111 -11.89 36.57 -53.51
N THR A 112 -11.27 37.32 -52.60
CA THR A 112 -9.85 37.21 -52.29
C THR A 112 -9.52 35.78 -51.86
N PRO A 113 -8.40 35.21 -52.31
CA PRO A 113 -7.98 33.89 -51.87
C PRO A 113 -7.57 33.97 -50.40
N VAL A 114 -8.35 33.34 -49.52
CA VAL A 114 -7.89 33.02 -48.17
C VAL A 114 -6.76 32.01 -48.34
N GLN A 115 -5.53 32.49 -48.17
CA GLN A 115 -4.35 31.66 -48.05
C GLN A 115 -4.50 30.77 -46.80
N ILE A 116 -4.86 29.51 -47.01
CA ILE A 116 -4.72 28.47 -45.98
C ILE A 116 -3.25 28.09 -45.90
N ASN A 117 -2.45 28.99 -45.33
CA ASN A 117 -1.10 28.71 -44.86
C ASN A 117 -1.15 28.54 -43.33
N LYS A 118 -1.82 27.50 -42.86
CA LYS A 118 -1.56 26.95 -41.53
C LYS A 118 -0.91 25.59 -41.69
N LYS A 119 0.43 25.61 -41.63
CA LYS A 119 1.27 24.45 -41.35
C LYS A 119 0.61 23.67 -40.20
N PRO A 120 0.44 22.34 -40.29
CA PRO A 120 -0.17 21.58 -39.21
C PRO A 120 0.63 21.86 -37.93
N GLN A 121 -0.03 22.51 -36.96
CA GLN A 121 0.56 22.73 -35.65
C GLN A 121 0.80 21.35 -35.06
N LYS A 122 2.09 20.99 -34.93
CA LYS A 122 2.53 19.85 -34.15
C LYS A 122 1.85 19.99 -32.79
N LEU A 123 0.96 19.05 -32.44
CA LEU A 123 0.37 18.99 -31.11
C LEU A 123 1.51 19.15 -30.09
N PRO A 124 1.39 20.05 -29.10
CA PRO A 124 2.41 20.17 -28.07
C PRO A 124 2.65 18.79 -27.47
N ALA A 125 3.92 18.43 -27.31
CA ALA A 125 4.27 17.15 -26.69
C ALA A 125 3.52 17.04 -25.35
N PRO A 126 2.91 15.89 -25.04
CA PRO A 126 2.18 15.71 -23.79
C PRO A 126 3.08 16.09 -22.62
N ASN A 127 2.57 16.95 -21.73
CA ASN A 127 3.29 17.31 -20.52
C ASN A 127 3.54 16.03 -19.71
N PRO A 128 4.80 15.60 -19.51
CA PRO A 128 5.11 14.34 -18.81
C PRO A 128 4.67 14.37 -17.34
N CYS A 129 4.33 15.55 -16.83
CA CYS A 129 3.93 15.83 -15.47
C CYS A 129 2.41 16.10 -15.37
N LYS A 130 1.62 15.40 -16.19
CA LYS A 130 0.16 15.42 -16.13
C LYS A 130 -0.37 14.00 -15.98
N LEU A 131 -1.30 13.80 -15.06
CA LEU A 131 -1.92 12.49 -14.88
C LEU A 131 -2.92 12.25 -16.02
N HIS A 132 -2.58 11.29 -16.88
CA HIS A 132 -3.44 10.88 -17.98
C HIS A 132 -4.49 9.87 -17.47
N LEU A 133 -5.73 10.35 -17.32
CA LEU A 133 -6.85 9.52 -16.87
C LEU A 133 -7.47 8.75 -18.03
N ALA A 134 -7.90 7.52 -17.76
CA ALA A 134 -8.60 6.70 -18.76
C ALA A 134 -10.01 7.23 -19.08
N ILE A 135 -10.60 8.03 -18.18
CA ILE A 135 -11.97 8.57 -18.30
C ILE A 135 -11.92 10.08 -18.05
N ASN A 136 -12.46 10.87 -18.98
CA ASN A 136 -12.63 12.34 -18.87
C ASN A 136 -13.80 12.72 -17.93
N SER A 137 -13.94 12.05 -16.79
CA SER A 137 -14.93 12.40 -15.77
C SER A 137 -14.29 13.30 -14.71
N LYS A 138 -15.02 14.32 -14.27
CA LYS A 138 -14.65 15.11 -13.09
C LYS A 138 -14.36 14.16 -11.93
N SER A 139 -13.18 14.26 -11.34
CA SER A 139 -12.72 13.41 -10.25
C SER A 139 -12.40 14.27 -9.03
N ASN A 140 -12.78 13.81 -7.85
CA ASN A 140 -12.38 14.44 -6.59
C ASN A 140 -10.95 14.03 -6.26
N VAL A 141 -10.14 14.97 -5.76
CA VAL A 141 -8.73 14.73 -5.47
C VAL A 141 -8.54 14.65 -3.96
N TYR A 142 -7.90 13.59 -3.48
CA TYR A 142 -7.62 13.39 -2.06
C TYR A 142 -6.12 13.24 -1.86
N LEU A 143 -5.54 14.02 -0.95
CA LEU A 143 -4.15 13.90 -0.54
C LEU A 143 -4.08 13.08 0.74
N VAL A 144 -3.35 11.97 0.73
CA VAL A 144 -2.94 11.24 1.93
C VAL A 144 -1.45 11.44 2.11
N THR A 145 -1.04 11.93 3.27
CA THR A 145 0.37 12.27 3.49
C THR A 145 0.84 12.00 4.91
N SER A 146 2.10 11.60 5.03
CA SER A 146 2.82 11.49 6.31
C SER A 146 4.31 11.57 6.04
N TYR A 147 5.11 11.89 7.07
CA TYR A 147 6.57 11.89 6.89
C TYR A 147 7.10 10.50 6.48
N SER A 148 6.55 9.45 7.11
CA SER A 148 6.91 8.05 6.91
C SER A 148 5.67 7.15 6.96
N GLY A 149 5.83 5.86 6.67
CA GLY A 149 4.75 4.89 6.81
C GLY A 149 4.39 4.60 8.27
N LEU A 150 3.23 3.98 8.49
CA LEU A 150 2.68 3.77 9.83
C LEU A 150 3.27 2.55 10.55
N HIS A 151 3.59 1.48 9.81
CA HIS A 151 4.04 0.20 10.35
C HIS A 151 5.35 -0.24 9.71
N SER A 152 6.22 -0.93 10.44
CA SER A 152 7.42 -1.53 9.84
C SER A 152 7.04 -2.53 8.75
N SER A 153 7.77 -2.50 7.63
CA SER A 153 7.59 -3.47 6.56
C SER A 153 8.56 -4.64 6.71
N LYS A 154 8.15 -5.81 6.20
CA LYS A 154 9.09 -6.91 5.93
C LYS A 154 9.89 -6.71 4.65
N TYR A 155 9.46 -5.79 3.78
CA TYR A 155 10.13 -5.46 2.54
C TYR A 155 11.14 -4.35 2.78
N GLN A 156 12.21 -4.36 2.01
CA GLN A 156 13.13 -3.25 1.93
C GLN A 156 13.50 -3.05 0.46
N PHE A 157 13.24 -1.85 -0.05
CA PHE A 157 13.49 -1.49 -1.45
C PHE A 157 14.12 -0.10 -1.57
N GLY A 158 14.67 0.17 -2.75
CA GLY A 158 15.35 1.43 -3.07
C GLY A 158 16.76 1.51 -2.47
N ALA A 159 17.49 2.57 -2.80
CA ALA A 159 18.89 2.75 -2.40
C ALA A 159 19.10 3.77 -1.27
N SER A 160 18.02 4.30 -0.70
CA SER A 160 18.04 5.42 0.26
C SER A 160 18.79 5.12 1.57
N GLY A 161 18.87 3.85 1.98
CA GLY A 161 19.28 3.50 3.35
C GLY A 161 18.16 3.68 4.40
N HIS A 162 17.02 4.26 4.03
CA HIS A 162 15.86 4.44 4.91
C HIS A 162 15.04 3.15 5.01
N GLU A 163 14.44 2.93 6.18
CA GLU A 163 13.49 1.83 6.40
C GLU A 163 12.26 2.03 5.53
N VAL A 164 11.86 0.98 4.80
CA VAL A 164 10.53 0.93 4.20
C VAL A 164 9.48 0.67 5.28
N LYS A 165 8.46 1.53 5.31
CA LYS A 165 7.26 1.34 6.14
C LYS A 165 6.02 1.16 5.29
N GLU A 166 4.96 0.63 5.91
CA GLU A 166 3.68 0.37 5.26
C GLU A 166 2.60 1.33 5.80
N SER A 167 1.73 1.75 4.90
CA SER A 167 0.53 2.53 5.23
C SER A 167 -0.69 1.94 4.54
N GLU A 168 -1.70 1.55 5.32
CA GLU A 168 -2.99 1.14 4.78
C GLU A 168 -3.88 2.36 4.59
N VAL A 169 -4.43 2.51 3.38
CA VAL A 169 -5.36 3.57 3.01
C VAL A 169 -6.69 2.95 2.65
N ILE A 170 -7.71 3.26 3.44
CA ILE A 170 -9.08 2.78 3.26
C ILE A 170 -9.90 3.87 2.58
N ILE A 171 -10.46 3.56 1.43
CA ILE A 171 -11.21 4.50 0.62
C ILE A 171 -12.69 4.11 0.63
N ASN A 172 -13.51 4.95 1.26
CA ASN A 172 -14.94 4.76 1.34
C ASN A 172 -15.67 5.99 0.80
N LYS A 173 -15.79 6.04 -0.54
CA LYS A 173 -16.50 7.09 -1.28
C LYS A 173 -17.37 6.46 -2.36
N PRO A 174 -18.41 5.69 -1.99
CA PRO A 174 -19.19 4.93 -2.96
C PRO A 174 -19.89 5.87 -3.96
N GLY A 175 -19.78 5.57 -5.25
CA GLY A 175 -20.34 6.40 -6.33
C GLY A 175 -19.44 7.55 -6.77
N GLU A 176 -18.30 7.78 -6.10
CA GLU A 176 -17.36 8.83 -6.48
C GLU A 176 -16.22 8.30 -7.34
N ASN A 177 -15.78 9.16 -8.26
CA ASN A 177 -14.58 9.03 -9.06
C ASN A 177 -13.47 9.84 -8.39
N ILE A 178 -12.37 9.20 -8.01
CA ILE A 178 -11.32 9.86 -7.25
C ILE A 178 -9.94 9.72 -7.87
N ILE A 179 -9.11 10.72 -7.63
CA ILE A 179 -7.66 10.67 -7.80
C ILE A 179 -7.04 10.69 -6.41
N LEU A 180 -6.14 9.75 -6.16
CA LEU A 180 -5.43 9.64 -4.90
C LEU A 180 -4.01 10.18 -5.04
N VAL A 181 -3.63 11.15 -4.23
CA VAL A 181 -2.25 11.60 -4.10
C VAL A 181 -1.68 11.00 -2.82
N LEU A 182 -0.62 10.21 -2.93
CA LEU A 182 0.06 9.57 -1.81
C LEU A 182 1.45 10.17 -1.68
N MET A 183 1.74 10.77 -0.53
CA MET A 183 2.94 11.56 -0.34
C MET A 183 3.67 11.19 0.94
N ALA A 184 4.98 10.91 0.84
CA ALA A 184 5.84 10.72 2.00
C ALA A 184 7.30 11.10 1.71
N TYR A 185 8.06 11.41 2.77
CA TYR A 185 9.50 11.60 2.65
C TYR A 185 10.22 10.24 2.57
N ASP A 186 10.06 9.43 3.61
CA ASP A 186 10.60 8.07 3.73
C ASP A 186 9.98 7.13 2.69
N PRO A 187 10.62 5.98 2.39
CA PRO A 187 10.06 5.04 1.45
C PRO A 187 8.85 4.31 2.04
N VAL A 188 7.73 4.28 1.31
CA VAL A 188 6.46 3.72 1.79
C VAL A 188 5.86 2.73 0.80
N LEU A 189 5.43 1.58 1.34
CA LEU A 189 4.50 0.67 0.67
C LEU A 189 3.06 1.04 1.04
N TRP A 190 2.37 1.69 0.12
CA TRP A 190 0.97 2.08 0.24
C TRP A 190 0.06 0.92 -0.13
N LYS A 191 -0.74 0.45 0.83
CA LYS A 191 -1.72 -0.63 0.64
C LYS A 191 -3.12 -0.05 0.57
N ILE A 192 -3.72 -0.10 -0.61
CA ILE A 192 -5.03 0.49 -0.85
C ILE A 192 -6.12 -0.57 -0.68
N LYS A 193 -7.16 -0.22 0.07
CA LYS A 193 -8.44 -0.92 0.06
C LYS A 193 -9.54 0.08 -0.22
N LYS A 194 -10.56 -0.33 -0.95
CA LYS A 194 -11.67 0.56 -1.31
C LYS A 194 -13.01 -0.14 -1.20
N THR A 195 -14.09 0.60 -1.03
CA THR A 195 -15.43 0.04 -1.20
C THR A 195 -15.71 -0.28 -2.67
N PHE A 196 -16.62 -1.24 -2.91
CA PHE A 196 -16.90 -1.74 -4.26
C PHE A 196 -17.22 -0.62 -5.26
N SER A 197 -18.09 0.30 -4.86
CA SER A 197 -18.61 1.37 -5.72
C SER A 197 -17.73 2.62 -5.77
N THR A 198 -16.56 2.65 -5.12
CA THR A 198 -15.60 3.75 -5.30
C THR A 198 -14.70 3.48 -6.51
N LEU A 199 -14.56 4.45 -7.42
CA LEU A 199 -13.68 4.34 -8.57
C LEU A 199 -12.41 5.16 -8.34
N VAL A 200 -11.24 4.49 -8.31
CA VAL A 200 -9.94 5.16 -8.28
C VAL A 200 -9.44 5.31 -9.72
N ASN A 201 -9.56 6.51 -10.27
CA ASN A 201 -9.26 6.84 -11.67
C ASN A 201 -7.76 7.04 -11.92
N GLY A 202 -6.98 7.27 -10.88
CA GLY A 202 -5.54 7.37 -10.97
C GLY A 202 -4.90 7.66 -9.62
N VAL A 203 -3.58 7.47 -9.57
CA VAL A 203 -2.76 7.71 -8.38
C VAL A 203 -1.56 8.57 -8.74
N VAL A 204 -1.22 9.51 -7.87
CA VAL A 204 0.05 10.23 -7.90
C VAL A 204 0.86 9.74 -6.70
N LEU A 205 2.00 9.11 -6.95
CA LEU A 205 2.98 8.79 -5.92
C LEU A 205 4.01 9.91 -5.86
N ALA A 206 4.12 10.57 -4.72
CA ALA A 206 5.01 11.70 -4.52
C ALA A 206 5.93 11.46 -3.33
N GLY A 207 7.19 11.85 -3.42
CA GLY A 207 8.12 11.66 -2.31
C GLY A 207 9.57 11.98 -2.62
N TYR A 208 10.41 11.89 -1.59
CA TYR A 208 11.86 11.93 -1.80
C TYR A 208 12.39 10.52 -2.10
N HIS A 209 12.11 9.58 -1.20
CA HIS A 209 12.53 8.19 -1.34
C HIS A 209 11.49 7.34 -2.06
N GLU A 210 11.89 6.13 -2.48
CA GLU A 210 11.03 5.20 -3.22
C GLU A 210 9.62 4.99 -2.63
N GLN A 211 8.60 5.12 -3.48
CA GLN A 211 7.19 4.92 -3.12
C GLN A 211 6.64 3.72 -3.89
N MET A 212 5.95 2.79 -3.23
CA MET A 212 5.33 1.63 -3.89
C MET A 212 3.85 1.54 -3.56
N LEU A 213 3.05 1.12 -4.54
CA LEU A 213 1.59 1.08 -4.45
C LEU A 213 1.12 -0.36 -4.64
N TYR A 214 0.23 -0.82 -3.78
CA TYR A 214 -0.42 -2.12 -3.84
C TYR A 214 -1.93 -2.00 -3.62
N GLY A 215 -2.72 -2.92 -4.17
CA GLY A 215 -4.16 -3.01 -3.91
C GLY A 215 -5.07 -2.27 -4.91
N LEU A 216 -4.57 -1.94 -6.10
CA LEU A 216 -5.35 -1.35 -7.20
C LEU A 216 -5.19 -2.16 -8.50
N PRO A 217 -6.17 -2.09 -9.42
CA PRO A 217 -6.06 -2.69 -10.74
C PRO A 217 -4.76 -2.31 -11.47
N LYS A 218 -4.16 -3.27 -12.19
CA LYS A 218 -2.95 -3.01 -13.01
C LYS A 218 -3.13 -1.90 -14.04
N LEU A 219 -4.37 -1.66 -14.49
CA LEU A 219 -4.72 -0.62 -15.45
C LEU A 219 -4.98 0.75 -14.82
N THR A 220 -4.97 0.88 -13.48
CA THR A 220 -5.10 2.20 -12.84
C THR A 220 -3.87 3.04 -13.20
N PRO A 221 -4.03 4.22 -13.82
CA PRO A 221 -2.93 5.11 -14.12
C PRO A 221 -2.19 5.53 -12.86
N VAL A 222 -0.86 5.41 -12.86
CA VAL A 222 0.00 5.85 -11.76
C VAL A 222 1.03 6.82 -12.33
N LEU A 223 1.06 8.04 -11.82
CA LEU A 223 2.12 9.01 -12.08
C LEU A 223 3.08 9.00 -10.89
N GLN A 224 4.38 9.02 -11.19
CA GLN A 224 5.43 9.12 -10.18
C GLN A 224 6.04 10.53 -10.21
N ALA A 225 6.09 11.15 -9.04
CA ALA A 225 6.76 12.40 -8.75
C ALA A 225 7.68 12.17 -7.55
N VAL A 226 8.64 11.27 -7.71
CA VAL A 226 9.57 10.82 -6.67
C VAL A 226 10.99 11.23 -7.06
N TYR A 227 11.79 11.72 -6.11
CA TYR A 227 13.15 12.22 -6.40
C TYR A 227 14.07 11.08 -6.89
N GLU A 228 14.08 9.95 -6.20
CA GLU A 228 14.97 8.81 -6.51
C GLU A 228 14.66 8.13 -7.86
N THR A 229 13.40 8.21 -8.32
CA THR A 229 12.99 7.59 -9.60
C THR A 229 13.44 8.39 -10.82
N LYS A 230 13.91 9.64 -10.62
CA LYS A 230 14.45 10.52 -11.67
C LYS A 230 13.54 10.68 -12.88
N THR A 231 12.21 10.67 -12.67
CA THR A 231 11.26 10.92 -13.76
C THR A 231 11.30 12.37 -14.22
N GLU A 232 10.78 12.64 -15.42
CA GLU A 232 10.59 14.01 -15.92
C GLU A 232 9.59 14.83 -15.09
N CYS A 233 8.78 14.18 -14.25
CA CYS A 233 7.87 14.89 -13.37
C CYS A 233 8.54 15.23 -12.04
N SER A 234 8.75 16.53 -11.80
CA SER A 234 9.40 17.02 -10.58
C SER A 234 8.72 16.51 -9.33
N TYR A 235 9.53 15.95 -8.44
CA TYR A 235 9.09 15.42 -7.16
C TYR A 235 8.54 16.52 -6.25
N PHE A 236 7.74 16.10 -5.28
CA PHE A 236 7.29 16.97 -4.20
C PHE A 236 6.97 16.12 -2.97
N TYR A 237 7.32 16.67 -1.81
CA TYR A 237 6.96 16.19 -0.49
C TYR A 237 7.12 17.39 0.45
N ASP A 238 6.34 17.47 1.53
CA ASP A 238 6.70 18.35 2.64
C ASP A 238 5.91 18.01 3.91
N ASN A 239 6.36 18.57 5.03
CA ASN A 239 5.58 18.72 6.24
C ASN A 239 4.50 19.81 6.03
N LEU A 240 3.25 19.45 6.28
CA LEU A 240 2.09 20.35 6.14
C LEU A 240 1.85 21.23 7.38
N GLU A 241 2.82 21.34 8.28
CA GLU A 241 2.77 22.19 9.45
C GLU A 241 2.74 23.70 9.09
N PRO A 242 2.25 24.57 10.01
CA PRO A 242 2.26 26.01 9.81
C PRO A 242 3.67 26.54 9.49
N GLY A 243 3.82 27.23 8.35
CA GLY A 243 5.11 27.69 7.83
C GLY A 243 5.75 26.76 6.78
N GLY A 244 5.17 25.57 6.54
CA GLY A 244 5.57 24.66 5.47
C GLY A 244 5.02 25.03 4.08
N GLN A 245 5.28 24.19 3.08
CA GLN A 245 4.98 24.48 1.67
C GLN A 245 3.58 24.08 1.21
N LYS A 246 2.55 24.18 2.06
CA LYS A 246 1.17 23.74 1.72
C LYS A 246 0.68 24.28 0.38
N GLN A 247 0.84 25.59 0.13
CA GLN A 247 0.42 26.22 -1.12
C GLN A 247 1.13 25.65 -2.35
N TYR A 248 2.43 25.37 -2.23
CA TYR A 248 3.19 24.73 -3.30
C TYR A 248 2.71 23.30 -3.55
N ILE A 249 2.45 22.52 -2.50
CA ILE A 249 1.92 21.14 -2.64
C ILE A 249 0.55 21.16 -3.33
N GLU A 250 -0.35 22.03 -2.91
CA GLU A 250 -1.68 22.19 -3.53
C GLU A 250 -1.56 22.60 -5.00
N GLN A 251 -0.65 23.53 -5.34
CA GLN A 251 -0.40 23.93 -6.72
C GLN A 251 0.17 22.78 -7.55
N ARG A 252 1.14 22.02 -7.03
CA ARG A 252 1.69 20.84 -7.72
C ARG A 252 0.62 19.79 -8.00
N ILE A 253 -0.25 19.53 -7.02
CA ILE A 253 -1.39 18.63 -7.19
C ILE A 253 -2.34 19.16 -8.28
N GLN A 254 -2.64 20.45 -8.27
CA GLN A 254 -3.49 21.07 -9.28
C GLN A 254 -2.87 21.00 -10.68
N ASP A 255 -1.58 21.22 -10.83
CA ASP A 255 -0.89 21.14 -12.12
C ASP A 255 -0.94 19.72 -12.71
N ILE A 256 -0.77 18.71 -11.85
CA ILE A 256 -0.74 17.30 -12.25
C ILE A 256 -2.15 16.77 -12.54
N THR A 257 -3.12 17.08 -11.68
CA THR A 257 -4.47 16.48 -11.69
C THR A 257 -5.53 17.37 -12.32
N GLY A 258 -5.23 18.66 -12.50
CA GLY A 258 -6.16 19.69 -12.96
C GLY A 258 -7.09 20.25 -11.88
N THR A 259 -7.05 19.73 -10.64
CA THR A 259 -7.96 20.14 -9.55
C THR A 259 -7.20 20.20 -8.22
N LEU A 260 -7.56 21.16 -7.35
CA LEU A 260 -7.05 21.21 -5.98
C LEU A 260 -7.53 20.00 -5.16
N PRO A 261 -6.76 19.57 -4.14
CA PRO A 261 -7.23 18.53 -3.22
C PRO A 261 -8.51 19.00 -2.50
N SER A 262 -9.54 18.15 -2.53
CA SER A 262 -10.80 18.36 -1.82
C SER A 262 -10.63 18.17 -0.30
N GLU A 263 -9.69 17.30 0.08
CA GLU A 263 -9.36 17.01 1.47
C GLU A 263 -7.90 16.56 1.57
N ILE A 264 -7.28 16.91 2.69
CA ILE A 264 -5.91 16.49 3.04
C ILE A 264 -5.98 15.64 4.31
N ILE A 265 -5.60 14.38 4.16
CA ILE A 265 -5.59 13.37 5.21
C ILE A 265 -4.14 13.18 5.66
N ASN A 266 -3.79 13.79 6.79
CA ASN A 266 -2.44 13.68 7.39
C ASN A 266 -2.44 13.02 8.77
N SER A 267 -3.62 12.64 9.27
CA SER A 267 -3.80 12.09 10.61
C SER A 267 -4.42 10.69 10.51
N PRO A 268 -3.66 9.62 10.80
CA PRO A 268 -4.18 8.27 10.74
C PRO A 268 -5.12 7.99 11.91
N GLN A 269 -6.09 7.11 11.71
CA GLN A 269 -6.98 6.58 12.75
C GLN A 269 -6.79 5.07 12.87
N ASN A 270 -6.59 4.57 14.08
CA ASN A 270 -6.35 3.14 14.35
C ASN A 270 -5.25 2.53 13.46
N GLY A 271 -4.17 3.29 13.23
CA GLY A 271 -3.03 2.84 12.41
C GLY A 271 -3.32 2.76 10.90
N LYS A 272 -4.34 3.45 10.40
CA LYS A 272 -4.70 3.50 8.96
C LYS A 272 -5.12 4.92 8.56
N PHE A 273 -5.03 5.23 7.26
CA PHE A 273 -5.64 6.44 6.71
C PHE A 273 -7.01 6.12 6.13
N TYR A 274 -7.96 7.05 6.30
CA TYR A 274 -9.31 6.92 5.77
C TYR A 274 -9.61 8.08 4.83
N VAL A 275 -10.08 7.75 3.64
CA VAL A 275 -10.63 8.71 2.68
C VAL A 275 -12.13 8.50 2.64
N GLY A 276 -12.89 9.40 3.27
CA GLY A 276 -14.32 9.24 3.52
C GLY A 276 -14.64 8.58 4.86
N ASP A 277 -15.85 8.00 4.96
CA ASP A 277 -16.36 7.57 6.27
C ASP A 277 -15.62 6.33 6.80
N ILE A 278 -15.31 6.36 8.09
CA ILE A 278 -14.58 5.30 8.81
C ILE A 278 -15.50 4.11 9.07
N ASP A 279 -16.74 4.38 9.49
CA ASP A 279 -17.73 3.38 9.88
C ASP A 279 -18.58 2.95 8.68
N SER A 280 -17.93 2.31 7.69
CA SER A 280 -18.65 1.74 6.56
C SER A 280 -19.10 0.31 6.83
N ASN A 281 -20.40 0.06 6.73
CA ASN A 281 -20.91 -1.32 6.57
C ASN A 281 -20.65 -1.88 5.17
N SER A 282 -20.07 -1.09 4.26
CA SER A 282 -19.77 -1.51 2.89
C SER A 282 -18.61 -2.50 2.88
N LYS A 283 -18.77 -3.58 2.10
CA LYS A 283 -17.70 -4.55 1.89
C LYS A 283 -16.51 -3.88 1.22
N LEU A 284 -15.36 -3.94 1.88
CA LEU A 284 -14.08 -3.55 1.29
C LEU A 284 -13.67 -4.58 0.23
N LEU A 285 -13.25 -4.08 -0.92
CA LEU A 285 -12.54 -4.86 -1.91
C LEU A 285 -11.07 -4.89 -1.53
N GLU A 286 -10.57 -6.11 -1.35
CA GLU A 286 -9.15 -6.39 -1.37
C GLU A 286 -8.82 -6.86 -2.79
N TYR A 287 -7.85 -6.21 -3.42
CA TYR A 287 -7.45 -6.60 -4.76
C TYR A 287 -6.73 -7.95 -4.70
N PRO A 288 -7.19 -8.96 -5.46
CA PRO A 288 -6.82 -10.35 -5.26
C PRO A 288 -5.49 -10.72 -5.92
N ASP A 289 -4.52 -9.80 -6.05
CA ASP A 289 -3.17 -10.22 -6.41
C ASP A 289 -2.70 -11.17 -5.29
N LYS A 290 -2.78 -12.48 -5.58
CA LYS A 290 -2.77 -13.54 -4.56
C LYS A 290 -1.44 -13.67 -3.84
N ASP A 291 -0.43 -12.95 -4.30
CA ASP A 291 0.90 -12.99 -3.75
C ASP A 291 1.53 -11.58 -3.82
N ILE A 292 1.49 -10.90 -2.67
CA ILE A 292 2.13 -9.60 -2.50
C ILE A 292 3.66 -9.70 -2.65
N ASP A 293 4.28 -10.83 -2.30
CA ASP A 293 5.73 -11.01 -2.44
C ASP A 293 6.10 -11.01 -3.94
N LEU A 294 5.34 -11.74 -4.76
CA LEU A 294 5.49 -11.73 -6.22
C LEU A 294 5.20 -10.35 -6.82
N PHE A 295 4.19 -9.64 -6.31
CA PHE A 295 3.88 -8.28 -6.75
C PHE A 295 5.05 -7.33 -6.52
N ILE A 296 5.58 -7.29 -5.30
CA ILE A 296 6.69 -6.41 -4.93
C ILE A 296 7.92 -6.73 -5.79
N LYS A 297 8.23 -8.02 -5.96
CA LYS A 297 9.33 -8.47 -6.83
C LYS A 297 9.18 -7.97 -8.26
N ASN A 298 8.03 -8.22 -8.89
CA ASN A 298 7.79 -7.80 -10.27
C ASN A 298 7.82 -6.28 -10.41
N LYS A 299 7.26 -5.54 -9.45
CA LYS A 299 7.25 -4.07 -9.47
C LYS A 299 8.63 -3.47 -9.26
N ALA A 300 9.45 -4.08 -8.42
CA ALA A 300 10.83 -3.66 -8.24
C ALA A 300 11.63 -3.86 -9.54
N GLU A 301 11.49 -5.03 -10.19
CA GLU A 301 12.12 -5.32 -11.47
C GLU A 301 11.65 -4.38 -12.59
N GLU A 302 10.33 -4.19 -12.76
CA GLU A 302 9.75 -3.27 -13.74
C GLU A 302 10.29 -1.83 -13.61
N ARG A 303 10.67 -1.43 -12.40
CA ARG A 303 11.13 -0.07 -12.08
C ARG A 303 12.65 0.04 -11.92
N GLY A 304 13.39 -1.06 -12.04
CA GLY A 304 14.83 -1.08 -11.75
C GLY A 304 15.16 -0.71 -10.30
N VAL A 305 14.23 -0.96 -9.37
CA VAL A 305 14.39 -0.69 -7.94
C VAL A 305 15.02 -1.92 -7.29
N THR A 306 16.07 -1.73 -6.49
CA THR A 306 16.71 -2.81 -5.74
C THR A 306 15.80 -3.29 -4.61
N LEU A 307 15.72 -4.61 -4.42
CA LEU A 307 15.16 -5.24 -3.22
C LEU A 307 16.33 -5.75 -2.38
N ASP A 308 16.35 -5.39 -1.10
CA ASP A 308 17.33 -5.94 -0.19
C ASP A 308 16.91 -7.36 0.21
N GLU A 309 17.90 -8.25 0.33
CA GLU A 309 17.66 -9.62 0.78
C GLU A 309 17.29 -9.70 2.26
N VAL A 310 17.71 -8.70 3.05
CA VAL A 310 17.52 -8.65 4.50
C VAL A 310 16.46 -7.61 4.84
N ALA A 311 15.43 -8.03 5.57
CA ALA A 311 14.40 -7.15 6.10
C ALA A 311 14.99 -6.03 6.99
N PRO A 312 14.31 -4.90 7.19
CA PRO A 312 14.84 -3.83 8.03
C PRO A 312 14.70 -4.14 9.53
N ASN A 313 15.42 -3.36 10.35
CA ASN A 313 15.31 -3.33 11.80
C ASN A 313 15.43 -4.72 12.47
N GLU A 314 14.64 -4.93 13.53
CA GLU A 314 14.60 -6.16 14.30
C GLU A 314 14.15 -7.36 13.46
N GLU A 315 13.33 -7.15 12.43
CA GLU A 315 12.93 -8.27 11.56
C GLU A 315 14.11 -8.78 10.73
N GLY A 316 15.01 -7.90 10.29
CA GLY A 316 16.28 -8.29 9.68
C GLY A 316 17.17 -9.10 10.63
N ILE A 317 17.24 -8.70 11.89
CA ILE A 317 17.96 -9.48 12.92
C ILE A 317 17.34 -10.87 13.09
N ARG A 318 16.01 -10.96 13.20
CA ARG A 318 15.32 -12.25 13.29
C ARG A 318 15.51 -13.10 12.04
N GLN A 319 15.51 -12.49 10.86
CA GLN A 319 15.79 -13.19 9.61
C GLN A 319 17.20 -13.79 9.63
N LEU A 320 18.22 -13.00 9.95
CA LEU A 320 19.61 -13.47 10.01
C LEU A 320 19.81 -14.58 11.07
N LEU A 321 19.09 -14.53 12.19
CA LEU A 321 19.06 -15.59 13.20
C LEU A 321 18.42 -16.88 12.66
N ARG A 322 17.26 -16.77 11.99
CA ARG A 322 16.56 -17.92 11.39
C ARG A 322 17.39 -18.58 10.28
N GLU A 323 18.12 -17.78 9.51
CA GLU A 323 19.03 -18.23 8.46
C GLU A 323 20.35 -18.80 9.02
N GLY A 324 20.60 -18.68 10.32
CA GLY A 324 21.84 -19.15 10.96
C GLY A 324 23.08 -18.32 10.59
N LYS A 325 22.90 -17.15 9.97
CA LYS A 325 23.99 -16.26 9.57
C LYS A 325 24.57 -15.47 10.76
N ILE A 326 23.78 -15.29 11.81
CA ILE A 326 24.22 -14.77 13.10
C ILE A 326 23.71 -15.65 14.25
N ARG A 327 24.37 -15.58 15.41
CA ARG A 327 23.86 -16.15 16.66
C ARG A 327 24.00 -15.14 17.81
N PRO A 328 23.22 -15.26 18.90
CA PRO A 328 23.47 -14.47 20.10
C PRO A 328 24.90 -14.70 20.61
N ALA A 329 25.56 -13.63 21.05
CA ALA A 329 26.85 -13.72 21.71
C ALA A 329 26.68 -14.14 23.17
N GLY A 330 27.56 -15.02 23.64
CA GLY A 330 27.73 -15.35 25.04
C GLY A 330 28.86 -14.55 25.70
N THR A 331 28.98 -14.66 27.02
CA THR A 331 30.05 -14.00 27.78
C THR A 331 31.43 -14.36 27.26
N ASN A 332 31.64 -15.62 26.88
CA ASN A 332 32.92 -16.09 26.34
C ASN A 332 33.30 -15.42 25.01
N ASP A 333 32.33 -15.08 24.15
CA ASP A 333 32.62 -14.37 22.89
C ASP A 333 33.14 -12.96 23.17
N ILE A 334 32.49 -12.25 24.11
CA ILE A 334 32.85 -10.90 24.54
C ILE A 334 34.23 -10.89 25.20
N GLU A 335 34.47 -11.82 26.14
CA GLU A 335 35.76 -11.95 26.81
C GLU A 335 36.88 -12.32 25.85
N ASN A 336 36.60 -13.17 24.86
CA ASN A 336 37.59 -13.54 23.85
C ASN A 336 38.00 -12.31 23.02
N TRP A 337 37.04 -11.52 22.55
CA TRP A 337 37.34 -10.27 21.85
C TRP A 337 38.18 -9.31 22.71
N ALA A 338 37.79 -9.11 23.97
CA ALA A 338 38.53 -8.23 24.89
C ALA A 338 39.97 -8.71 25.12
N LYS A 339 40.20 -10.02 25.22
CA LYS A 339 41.56 -10.61 25.31
C LYS A 339 42.38 -10.32 24.06
N VAL A 340 41.80 -10.50 22.87
CA VAL A 340 42.48 -10.20 21.60
C VAL A 340 42.81 -8.71 21.49
N ALA A 341 41.90 -7.82 21.91
CA ALA A 341 42.15 -6.38 21.93
C ALA A 341 43.38 -6.03 22.78
N VAL A 342 43.49 -6.57 24.00
CA VAL A 342 44.69 -6.38 24.85
C VAL A 342 45.95 -6.90 24.17
N GLN A 343 45.90 -8.09 23.57
CA GLN A 343 47.07 -8.68 22.88
C GLN A 343 47.59 -7.81 21.74
N HIS A 344 46.71 -7.05 21.08
CA HIS A 344 47.05 -6.15 19.99
C HIS A 344 47.24 -4.69 20.44
N ASN A 345 47.36 -4.43 21.74
CA ASN A 345 47.47 -3.09 22.33
C ASN A 345 46.30 -2.15 21.99
N ASN A 346 45.12 -2.70 21.71
CA ASN A 346 43.87 -1.98 21.53
C ASN A 346 43.11 -1.83 22.86
N SER A 347 42.18 -0.89 22.92
CA SER A 347 41.31 -0.71 24.10
C SER A 347 40.36 -1.92 24.22
N PRO A 348 40.37 -2.67 25.34
CA PRO A 348 39.41 -3.75 25.56
C PRO A 348 38.03 -3.24 26.01
N ARG A 349 37.85 -1.91 26.14
CA ARG A 349 36.57 -1.32 26.52
C ARG A 349 35.55 -1.54 25.41
N HIS A 350 34.38 -2.07 25.78
CA HIS A 350 33.29 -2.31 24.85
C HIS A 350 31.93 -1.91 25.44
N ARG A 351 30.94 -1.77 24.55
CA ARG A 351 29.53 -1.59 24.90
C ARG A 351 28.67 -2.80 24.54
N MET A 352 29.31 -3.94 24.26
CA MET A 352 28.61 -5.21 24.05
C MET A 352 27.77 -5.56 25.28
N ILE A 353 26.47 -5.80 25.06
CA ILE A 353 25.49 -6.19 26.06
C ILE A 353 24.89 -7.53 25.63
N LEU A 354 24.82 -8.50 26.56
CA LEU A 354 24.18 -9.79 26.30
C LEU A 354 22.71 -9.60 25.89
N GLY A 355 22.25 -10.39 24.92
CA GLY A 355 20.92 -10.24 24.32
C GLY A 355 20.79 -9.09 23.30
N ARG A 356 21.82 -8.24 23.15
CA ARG A 356 21.90 -7.21 22.08
C ARG A 356 23.19 -7.30 21.25
N THR A 357 23.99 -8.33 21.51
CA THR A 357 25.24 -8.61 20.82
C THR A 357 25.12 -9.94 20.10
N TYR A 358 25.58 -9.98 18.85
CA TYR A 358 25.53 -11.16 18.00
C TYR A 358 26.90 -11.51 17.46
N VAL A 359 27.17 -12.79 17.21
CA VAL A 359 28.35 -13.23 16.48
C VAL A 359 27.94 -13.48 15.02
N ILE A 360 28.69 -12.91 14.09
CA ILE A 360 28.50 -13.11 12.65
C ILE A 360 29.20 -14.41 12.25
N LEU A 361 28.45 -15.31 11.62
CA LEU A 361 28.90 -16.67 11.29
C LEU A 361 29.15 -16.87 9.79
N SER A 362 28.58 -16.02 8.94
CA SER A 362 28.76 -16.02 7.49
C SER A 362 28.53 -14.62 6.93
N ASP A 363 28.74 -14.43 5.63
CA ASP A 363 28.48 -13.16 4.96
C ASP A 363 27.02 -12.69 5.18
N ILE A 364 26.87 -11.42 5.55
CA ILE A 364 25.57 -10.75 5.75
C ILE A 364 25.56 -9.36 5.13
N GLN A 365 24.36 -8.88 4.83
CA GLN A 365 24.07 -7.46 4.69
C GLN A 365 23.47 -6.94 6.00
N PHE A 366 23.87 -5.75 6.45
CA PHE A 366 23.23 -5.13 7.62
C PHE A 366 21.76 -4.81 7.33
N PRO A 367 20.84 -5.14 8.26
CA PRO A 367 19.48 -4.62 8.21
C PRO A 367 19.50 -3.09 8.17
N ARG A 368 18.69 -2.47 7.32
CA ARG A 368 18.50 -1.02 7.32
C ARG A 368 17.70 -0.57 8.55
N GLY A 369 17.77 0.72 8.87
CA GLY A 369 16.99 1.31 9.98
C GLY A 369 17.58 1.09 11.38
N MET A 370 18.78 0.50 11.49
CA MET A 370 19.43 0.13 12.75
C MET A 370 20.01 1.34 13.53
N TYR A 371 19.18 2.33 13.79
CA TYR A 371 19.50 3.57 14.51
C TYR A 371 18.97 3.54 15.95
N GLY A 372 19.60 4.33 16.83
CA GLY A 372 19.15 4.54 18.21
C GLY A 372 18.91 3.23 18.97
N ALA A 373 17.67 3.02 19.45
CA ALA A 373 17.28 1.81 20.20
C ALA A 373 17.38 0.51 19.39
N HIS A 374 17.40 0.58 18.05
CA HIS A 374 17.53 -0.59 17.18
C HIS A 374 18.98 -0.99 16.92
N SER A 375 19.96 -0.15 17.26
CA SER A 375 21.38 -0.49 17.12
C SER A 375 21.76 -1.78 17.88
N ARG A 376 22.67 -2.55 17.29
CA ARG A 376 23.23 -3.79 17.84
C ARG A 376 24.75 -3.80 17.76
N SER A 377 25.35 -4.62 18.61
CA SER A 377 26.76 -4.95 18.52
C SER A 377 26.93 -6.29 17.82
N PHE A 378 27.97 -6.39 17.00
CA PHE A 378 28.32 -7.61 16.29
C PHE A 378 29.77 -7.94 16.55
N ILE A 379 30.07 -9.22 16.79
CA ILE A 379 31.42 -9.75 16.80
C ILE A 379 31.62 -10.44 15.46
N LEU A 380 32.59 -9.98 14.67
CA LEU A 380 32.94 -10.62 13.41
C LEU A 380 33.93 -11.75 13.69
N ASN A 381 33.52 -12.99 13.41
CA ASN A 381 34.37 -14.15 13.62
C ASN A 381 35.52 -14.19 12.61
N ASN A 382 36.60 -14.87 12.97
CA ASN A 382 37.74 -15.05 12.06
C ASN A 382 37.30 -15.80 10.80
N ASN A 383 37.78 -15.35 9.63
CA ASN A 383 37.47 -15.89 8.31
C ASN A 383 36.05 -15.61 7.77
N VAL A 384 35.33 -14.63 8.34
CA VAL A 384 34.07 -14.12 7.78
C VAL A 384 34.32 -12.74 7.16
N SER A 385 33.79 -12.49 5.97
CA SER A 385 33.94 -11.19 5.31
C SER A 385 33.24 -10.09 6.11
N LEU A 386 33.74 -8.86 5.97
CA LEU A 386 33.04 -7.70 6.53
C LEU A 386 31.61 -7.64 5.98
N PRO A 387 30.60 -7.40 6.84
CA PRO A 387 29.23 -7.23 6.40
C PRO A 387 29.09 -6.10 5.38
N THR A 388 28.19 -6.29 4.42
CA THR A 388 27.87 -5.28 3.41
C THR A 388 26.70 -4.40 3.85
N GLY A 389 26.41 -3.36 3.06
CA GLY A 389 25.31 -2.43 3.33
C GLY A 389 25.67 -1.36 4.37
N ASN A 390 24.67 -0.55 4.71
CA ASN A 390 24.86 0.56 5.65
C ASN A 390 24.85 0.05 7.09
N ILE A 391 25.95 0.25 7.82
CA ILE A 391 26.12 -0.12 9.22
C ILE A 391 25.21 0.66 10.19
N ALA A 392 24.69 1.82 9.79
CA ALA A 392 23.88 2.71 10.63
C ALA A 392 24.56 3.01 11.98
N HIS A 393 23.88 2.80 13.12
CA HIS A 393 24.47 2.95 14.45
C HIS A 393 24.97 1.62 15.05
N ASN A 394 25.10 0.57 14.24
CA ASN A 394 25.68 -0.68 14.71
C ASN A 394 27.18 -0.54 15.00
N THR A 395 27.71 -1.53 15.70
CA THR A 395 29.13 -1.62 16.04
C THR A 395 29.63 -3.00 15.70
N VAL A 396 30.79 -3.09 15.06
CA VAL A 396 31.44 -4.35 14.72
C VAL A 396 32.74 -4.47 15.49
N TYR A 397 32.88 -5.56 16.23
CA TYR A 397 34.04 -5.94 17.00
C TYR A 397 34.78 -7.04 16.24
N LEU A 398 35.92 -6.70 15.65
CA LEU A 398 36.70 -7.62 14.82
C LEU A 398 37.51 -8.55 15.71
N LEU A 399 37.23 -9.86 15.63
CA LEU A 399 37.93 -10.85 16.45
C LEU A 399 39.37 -11.11 15.98
N GLU A 400 39.70 -10.73 14.74
CA GLU A 400 41.02 -10.95 14.14
C GLU A 400 42.12 -10.16 14.84
N ASN A 401 41.84 -8.90 15.19
CA ASN A 401 42.83 -7.95 15.69
C ASN A 401 42.32 -7.13 16.89
N GLY A 402 41.11 -7.40 17.37
CA GLY A 402 40.53 -6.69 18.51
C GLY A 402 40.19 -5.23 18.21
N ILE A 403 40.01 -4.86 16.94
CA ILE A 403 39.55 -3.53 16.53
C ILE A 403 38.03 -3.43 16.68
N CYS A 404 37.56 -2.22 16.95
CA CYS A 404 36.15 -1.86 16.95
C CYS A 404 35.89 -0.89 15.78
N GLU A 405 34.88 -1.17 14.96
CA GLU A 405 34.38 -0.29 13.91
C GLU A 405 32.93 0.15 14.18
N GLY A 406 32.65 1.44 13.93
CA GLY A 406 31.32 2.03 14.12
C GLY A 406 31.34 3.26 15.03
N VAL A 407 30.17 3.90 15.15
CA VAL A 407 30.01 5.24 15.74
C VAL A 407 30.39 5.30 17.24
N VAL A 408 30.47 4.15 17.91
CA VAL A 408 30.69 4.03 19.35
C VAL A 408 32.03 3.31 19.68
N CYS A 409 33.02 3.38 18.80
CA CYS A 409 34.32 2.74 19.03
C CYS A 409 35.39 3.65 19.65
N ASN A 410 35.12 4.95 19.78
CA ASN A 410 36.07 5.92 20.34
C ASN A 410 35.82 6.16 21.84
N PHE A 411 36.26 5.26 22.72
CA PHE A 411 36.16 5.39 24.19
C PHE A 411 37.43 5.09 24.97
#